data_AF-A0A2T1GKZ2-F1
#
_entry.id   AF-A0A2T1GKZ2-F1
#
_cell.length_a   1.000
_cell.length_b   1.000
_cell.length_c   1.000
_cell.angle_alpha   90.00
_cell.angle_beta   90.00
_cell.angle_gamma   90.00
#
_symmetry.space_group_name_H-M   'P 1'
#
loop_
_entity.id
_entity.type
_entity.pdbx_description
1 polymer ?
#
loop_
_entity_poly.entity_id
_entity_poly.type
_entity_poly.pdbx_seq_one_letter_code
_entity_poly.pdbx_strand_id
1 'polypeptide(L)'
;MAKILELLGRLSTLIDRASAAELAIFNTYGETEEVAYVLEQLDNTKERGIVAYTRLSGLLLKVSRFQPSAPIAMVEMLAQSIEIAEAIVDAGEATVKEATID
;
A
#
# COMPACT_ATOMS: atom_id res chain seq x y z
N MET A 1 -13.83 4.43 -11.60
CA MET A 1 -14.06 4.97 -10.25
C MET A 1 -14.12 3.87 -9.19
N ALA A 2 -15.00 2.87 -9.33
CA ALA A 2 -15.11 1.75 -8.37
C ALA A 2 -13.77 1.06 -8.07
N LYS A 3 -13.03 0.65 -9.11
CA LYS A 3 -11.69 0.03 -8.97
C LYS A 3 -10.68 0.88 -8.19
N ILE A 4 -10.71 2.21 -8.33
CA ILE A 4 -9.77 3.09 -7.62
C ILE A 4 -10.12 3.14 -6.13
N LEU A 5 -11.41 3.22 -5.79
CA LEU A 5 -11.86 3.20 -4.40
C LEU A 5 -11.57 1.85 -3.73
N GLU A 6 -11.78 0.76 -4.45
CA GLU A 6 -11.41 -0.59 -4.01
C GLU A 6 -9.92 -0.67 -3.69
N LEU A 7 -9.05 -0.21 -4.60
CA LEU A 7 -7.61 -0.23 -4.38
C LEU A 7 -7.15 0.66 -3.23
N LEU A 8 -7.74 1.85 -3.09
CA LEU A 8 -7.47 2.71 -1.92
C LEU A 8 -7.88 2.00 -0.62
N GLY A 9 -9.00 1.28 -0.60
CA GLY A 9 -9.42 0.47 0.53
C GLY A 9 -8.46 -0.69 0.83
N ARG A 10 -8.02 -1.42 -0.20
CA ARG A 10 -7.04 -2.51 -0.03
C ARG A 10 -5.69 -1.99 0.47
N LEU A 11 -5.19 -0.89 -0.08
CA LEU A 11 -3.96 -0.25 0.39
C LEU A 11 -4.08 0.24 1.84
N SER A 12 -5.21 0.84 2.22
CA SER A 12 -5.47 1.22 3.61
C SER A 12 -5.46 -0.01 4.53
N THR A 13 -6.06 -1.11 4.10
CA THR A 13 -6.09 -2.38 4.85
C THR A 13 -4.69 -2.98 4.97
N LEU A 14 -3.88 -2.91 3.91
CA LEU A 14 -2.50 -3.38 3.94
C LEU A 14 -1.66 -2.59 4.96
N ILE A 15 -1.74 -1.26 4.95
CA ILE A 15 -1.00 -0.39 5.88
C ILE A 15 -1.36 -0.73 7.33
N ASP A 16 -2.66 -0.88 7.62
CA ASP A 16 -3.16 -1.24 8.94
C ASP A 16 -2.65 -2.62 9.38
N ARG A 17 -2.83 -3.65 8.53
CA ARG A 17 -2.42 -5.02 8.86
C ARG A 17 -0.92 -5.17 9.02
N ALA A 18 -0.11 -4.49 8.20
CA ALA A 18 1.34 -4.50 8.33
C ALA A 18 1.79 -3.87 9.67
N SER A 19 1.19 -2.74 10.04
CA SER A 19 1.47 -2.06 11.33
C SER A 19 1.04 -2.91 12.53
N ALA A 20 -0.11 -3.57 12.43
CA ALA A 20 -0.62 -4.45 13.48
C ALA A 20 0.26 -5.70 13.65
N ALA A 21 0.72 -6.30 12.55
CA ALA A 21 1.63 -7.45 12.57
C ALA A 21 2.98 -7.06 13.18
N GLU A 22 3.54 -5.91 12.78
CA GLU A 22 4.82 -5.38 13.30
C GLU A 22 4.76 -5.25 14.82
N LEU A 23 3.70 -4.60 15.33
CA LEU A 23 3.48 -4.43 16.76
C LEU A 23 3.28 -5.76 17.50
N ALA A 24 2.51 -6.68 16.92
CA ALA A 24 2.22 -7.98 17.54
C ALA A 24 3.49 -8.84 17.66
N ILE A 25 4.29 -8.89 16.60
CA ILE A 25 5.55 -9.65 16.57
C ILE A 25 6.54 -9.06 17.57
N PHE A 26 6.73 -7.74 17.56
CA PHE A 26 7.63 -7.07 18.50
C PHE A 26 7.23 -7.33 19.97
N ASN A 27 5.93 -7.24 20.29
CA ASN A 27 5.45 -7.49 21.65
C ASN A 27 5.59 -8.95 22.09
N THR A 28 5.54 -9.90 21.15
CA THR A 28 5.57 -11.34 21.45
C THR A 28 7.00 -11.85 21.60
N TYR A 29 7.88 -11.45 20.69
CA TYR A 29 9.23 -12.04 20.56
C TYR A 29 10.35 -11.08 20.97
N GLY A 30 10.05 -9.78 21.13
CA GLY A 30 11.07 -8.76 21.34
C GLY A 30 11.92 -8.54 20.08
N GLU A 31 13.09 -7.94 20.25
CA GLU A 31 14.00 -7.62 19.14
C GLU A 31 15.14 -8.65 19.09
N THR A 32 14.92 -9.75 18.36
CA THR A 32 15.96 -10.73 18.01
C THR A 32 16.42 -10.51 16.57
N GLU A 33 17.57 -11.09 16.18
CA GLU A 33 18.10 -10.96 14.81
C GLU A 33 17.12 -11.50 13.75
N GLU A 34 16.44 -12.62 14.05
CA GLU A 34 15.42 -13.22 13.17
C GLU A 34 14.17 -12.34 13.10
N VAL A 35 13.73 -11.76 14.23
CA VAL A 35 12.57 -10.87 14.28
C VAL A 35 12.84 -9.54 13.59
N ALA A 36 14.06 -9.00 13.70
CA ALA A 36 14.45 -7.75 13.06
C ALA A 36 14.24 -7.79 11.54
N TYR A 37 14.57 -8.92 10.89
CA TYR A 37 14.32 -9.10 9.46
C TYR A 37 12.82 -9.04 9.11
N VAL A 38 11.98 -9.71 9.89
CA VAL A 38 10.53 -9.72 9.67
C VAL A 38 9.91 -8.33 9.88
N LEU A 39 10.33 -7.63 10.94
CA LEU A 39 9.90 -6.25 11.22
C LEU A 39 10.29 -5.31 10.08
N GLU A 40 11.51 -5.43 9.55
CA GLU A 40 11.96 -4.65 8.39
C GLU A 40 11.10 -4.92 7.14
N GLN A 41 10.71 -6.17 6.87
CA GLN A 41 9.82 -6.48 5.74
C GLN A 41 8.42 -5.85 5.91
N LEU A 42 7.89 -5.86 7.13
CA LEU A 42 6.58 -5.26 7.45
C LEU A 42 6.62 -3.73 7.36
N ASP A 43 7.69 -3.10 7.85
CA ASP A 43 7.88 -1.66 7.76
C ASP A 43 8.01 -1.21 6.29
N ASN A 44 8.86 -1.89 5.51
CA ASN A 44 8.97 -1.66 4.06
C ASN A 44 7.62 -1.82 3.34
N THR A 45 6.82 -2.82 3.73
CA THR A 45 5.50 -3.07 3.14
C THR A 45 4.53 -1.91 3.46
N LYS A 46 4.52 -1.45 4.71
CA LYS A 46 3.75 -0.30 5.18
C LYS A 46 4.13 0.97 4.42
N GLU A 47 5.42 1.27 4.29
CA GLU A 47 5.92 2.44 3.57
C GLU A 47 5.51 2.42 2.09
N ARG A 48 5.69 1.29 1.41
CA ARG A 48 5.26 1.13 0.01
C ARG A 48 3.75 1.33 -0.15
N GLY A 49 2.95 0.80 0.78
CA GLY A 49 1.51 1.02 0.84
C GLY A 49 1.14 2.50 0.96
N ILE A 50 1.78 3.25 1.87
CA ILE A 50 1.57 4.69 2.06
C ILE A 50 1.90 5.48 0.79
N VAL A 51 3.04 5.18 0.16
CA VAL A 51 3.46 5.83 -1.08
C VAL A 51 2.46 5.58 -2.20
N ALA A 52 2.02 4.33 -2.38
CA ALA A 52 1.03 3.96 -3.40
C ALA A 52 -0.32 4.65 -3.16
N TYR A 53 -0.82 4.63 -1.92
CA TYR A 53 -2.09 5.26 -1.54
C TYR A 53 -2.06 6.77 -1.81
N THR A 54 -1.00 7.44 -1.37
CA THR A 54 -0.82 8.89 -1.53
C THR A 54 -0.75 9.27 -3.00
N ARG A 55 0.00 8.51 -3.81
CA ARG A 55 0.12 8.76 -5.25
C ARG A 55 -1.22 8.57 -5.96
N LEU A 56 -1.91 7.47 -5.70
CA LEU A 56 -3.17 7.12 -6.36
C LEU A 56 -4.27 8.15 -6.03
N SER A 57 -4.47 8.45 -4.74
CA SER A 57 -5.46 9.43 -4.29
C SER A 57 -5.14 10.84 -4.80
N GLY A 58 -3.87 11.23 -4.79
CA GLY A 58 -3.40 12.52 -5.29
C GLY A 58 -3.64 12.69 -6.80
N LEU A 59 -3.37 11.67 -7.61
CA LEU A 59 -3.63 11.70 -9.06
C LEU A 59 -5.13 11.71 -9.36
N LEU A 60 -5.93 10.93 -8.63
CA LEU A 60 -7.39 10.95 -8.77
C LEU A 60 -7.95 12.36 -8.54
N LEU A 61 -7.51 13.03 -7.47
CA LEU A 61 -7.94 14.40 -7.18
C LEU A 61 -7.46 15.38 -8.27
N LYS A 62 -6.21 15.24 -8.75
CA LYS A 62 -5.68 16.08 -9.83
C LYS A 62 -6.53 15.95 -11.09
N VAL A 63 -6.81 14.74 -11.57
CA VAL A 63 -7.67 14.48 -12.74
C VAL A 63 -9.06 15.10 -12.54
N SER A 64 -9.65 14.94 -11.36
CA SER A 64 -11.01 15.41 -11.06
C SER A 64 -11.15 16.95 -11.05
N ARG A 65 -10.05 17.70 -10.91
CA ARG A 65 -10.08 19.17 -10.89
C ARG A 65 -10.00 19.82 -12.28
N PHE A 66 -9.63 19.08 -13.32
CA PHE A 66 -9.50 19.66 -14.67
C PHE A 66 -10.85 19.90 -15.34
N GLN A 67 -10.95 20.99 -16.10
CA GLN A 67 -12.12 21.37 -16.90
C GLN A 67 -11.66 21.90 -18.28
N PRO A 68 -12.36 21.58 -19.38
CA PRO A 68 -13.49 20.65 -19.46
C PRO A 68 -13.06 19.17 -19.34
N SER A 69 -11.78 18.87 -19.53
CA SER A 69 -11.24 17.51 -19.42
C SER A 69 -9.78 17.53 -18.97
N ALA A 70 -9.35 16.48 -18.26
CA ALA A 70 -7.95 16.30 -17.90
C ALA A 70 -7.07 16.05 -19.13
N PRO A 71 -5.80 16.52 -19.13
CA PRO A 71 -4.83 16.17 -20.15
C PRO A 71 -4.61 14.65 -20.22
N ILE A 72 -4.44 14.10 -21.42
CA ILE A 72 -4.29 12.64 -21.61
C ILE A 72 -3.12 12.06 -20.82
N ALA A 73 -1.99 12.77 -20.78
CA ALA A 73 -0.83 12.38 -19.96
C ALA A 73 -1.18 12.22 -18.47
N MET A 74 -2.09 13.02 -17.94
CA MET A 74 -2.50 12.90 -16.53
C MET A 74 -3.40 11.69 -16.29
N VAL A 75 -4.25 11.35 -17.26
CA VAL A 75 -5.06 10.13 -17.23
C VAL A 75 -4.17 8.89 -17.33
N GLU A 76 -3.16 8.92 -18.20
CA GLU A 76 -2.15 7.85 -18.31
C GLU A 76 -1.34 7.68 -17.02
N MET A 77 -0.93 8.77 -16.38
CA MET A 77 -0.27 8.71 -15.06
C MET A 77 -1.17 8.09 -13.99
N LEU A 78 -2.48 8.37 -14.01
CA LEU A 78 -3.43 7.74 -13.10
C LEU A 78 -3.56 6.24 -13.40
N ALA A 79 -3.65 5.85 -14.67
CA ALA A 79 -3.70 4.45 -15.08
C ALA A 79 -2.45 3.66 -14.63
N GLN A 80 -1.26 4.21 -14.85
CA GLN A 80 0.00 3.60 -14.36
C GLN A 80 0.01 3.50 -12.83
N SER A 81 -0.51 4.51 -12.13
CA SER A 81 -0.58 4.46 -10.67
C SER A 81 -1.54 3.39 -10.15
N ILE A 82 -2.55 3.00 -10.93
CA ILE A 82 -3.46 1.90 -10.61
C ILE A 82 -2.69 0.57 -10.68
N GLU A 83 -1.96 0.32 -11.78
CA GLU A 83 -1.16 -0.90 -11.95
C GLU A 83 -0.09 -1.06 -10.86
N ILE A 84 0.60 0.04 -10.52
CA ILE A 84 1.60 0.04 -9.44
C ILE A 84 0.94 -0.23 -8.08
N ALA A 85 -0.22 0.38 -7.81
CA ALA A 85 -0.97 0.14 -6.57
C ALA A 85 -1.42 -1.32 -6.45
N GLU A 86 -1.87 -1.93 -7.54
CA GLU A 86 -2.22 -3.36 -7.60
C GLU A 86 -1.03 -4.25 -7.26
N ALA A 87 0.11 -4.05 -7.92
CA ALA A 87 1.30 -4.86 -7.65
C ALA A 87 1.81 -4.70 -6.21
N ILE A 88 1.78 -3.49 -5.67
CA ILE A 88 2.20 -3.22 -4.28
C ILE A 88 1.25 -3.90 -3.30
N VAL A 89 -0.05 -3.79 -3.51
CA VAL A 89 -1.02 -4.34 -2.55
C VAL A 89 -1.00 -5.87 -2.56
N ASP A 90 -0.89 -6.49 -3.73
CA ASP A 90 -0.82 -7.95 -3.86
C ASP A 90 0.46 -8.51 -3.20
N ALA A 91 1.62 -7.87 -3.46
CA ALA A 91 2.88 -8.28 -2.85
C ALA A 91 2.89 -8.06 -1.32
N GLY A 92 2.38 -6.92 -0.86
CA GLY A 92 2.31 -6.62 0.57
C GLY A 92 1.34 -7.54 1.32
N GLU A 93 0.20 -7.88 0.73
CA GLU A 93 -0.73 -8.84 1.32
C GLU A 93 -0.10 -10.23 1.50
N ALA A 94 0.77 -10.65 0.57
CA ALA A 94 1.56 -11.87 0.71
C ALA A 94 2.57 -11.77 1.86
N THR A 95 3.35 -10.69 1.92
CA THR A 95 4.33 -10.46 3.01
C THR A 95 3.68 -10.45 4.39
N VAL A 96 2.55 -9.73 4.55
CA VAL A 96 1.81 -9.70 5.82
C VAL A 96 1.29 -11.09 6.19
N LYS A 97 0.82 -11.85 5.20
CA LYS A 97 0.37 -13.23 5.42
C LYS A 97 1.52 -14.12 5.87
N GLU A 98 2.68 -14.05 5.23
CA GLU A 98 3.86 -14.82 5.61
C GLU A 98 4.35 -14.47 7.03
N ALA A 99 4.36 -13.19 7.39
CA ALA A 99 4.79 -12.74 8.71
C ALA A 99 3.83 -13.11 9.86
N THR A 100 2.57 -13.47 9.54
CA THR A 100 1.54 -13.80 10.54
C THR A 100 1.16 -15.27 10.56
N ILE A 101 1.78 -16.09 9.70
CA ILE A 101 1.70 -17.55 9.79
C ILE A 101 2.80 -18.00 10.75
N ASP A 102 2.44 -18.05 12.03
CA ASP A 102 3.04 -18.88 13.08
C ASP A 102 1.90 -19.46 13.95
#